data_AF-A0A4E9FLC5-F1
#
_entry.id   AF-A0A4E9FLC5-F1
#
_cell.length_a   1.000
_cell.length_b   1.000
_cell.length_c   1.000
_cell.angle_alpha   90.00
_cell.angle_beta   90.00
_cell.angle_gamma   90.00
#
_symmetry.space_group_name_H-M   'P 1'
#
loop_
_entity.id
_entity.type
_entity.pdbx_description
1 polymer ?
#
loop_
_entity_poly.entity_id
_entity_poly.type
_entity_poly.pdbx_seq_one_letter_code
_entity_poly.pdbx_strand_id
1 'polypeptide(L)'
;MIIPGLDKGMRGMCDTELRKIHVPYRLSRKKKSKVWKNIPNDEHWLIFNIEMLTVEPWSLDLQFNFLDINNDTVLTENELVKFQENLKKNFGKTWRNENIDYVNAARYYIRYFDVDRNGRIDSMEFRQVMERDMAVMAAVASDKKLEGRKRDPSIAWILDFNNDGIVSVSEIDRADEILQGEPAVLPIFAKDEL
;
A
#
# COMPACT_ATOMS: atom_id res chain seq x y z
N MET A 1 4.05 -5.55 -3.56
CA MET A 1 4.19 -6.43 -4.74
C MET A 1 4.85 -7.77 -4.37
N ILE A 2 4.55 -8.86 -5.10
CA ILE A 2 4.63 -10.26 -4.60
C ILE A 2 5.97 -10.98 -4.90
N ILE A 3 6.70 -10.64 -5.97
CA ILE A 3 8.02 -11.24 -6.31
C ILE A 3 9.08 -10.14 -6.47
N PRO A 4 9.96 -9.90 -5.49
CA PRO A 4 10.94 -8.81 -5.55
C PRO A 4 11.78 -8.76 -6.83
N GLY A 5 12.18 -9.90 -7.38
CA GLY A 5 12.96 -9.94 -8.62
C GLY A 5 12.15 -9.59 -9.87
N LEU A 6 10.85 -9.90 -9.87
CA LEU A 6 9.94 -9.53 -10.95
C LEU A 6 9.78 -8.01 -11.00
N ASP A 7 9.53 -7.36 -9.85
CA ASP A 7 9.46 -5.89 -9.80
C ASP A 7 10.72 -5.23 -10.32
N LYS A 8 11.88 -5.73 -9.90
CA LYS A 8 13.14 -5.18 -10.36
C LYS A 8 13.28 -5.29 -11.88
N GLY A 9 12.86 -6.42 -12.45
CA GLY A 9 12.95 -6.67 -13.88
C GLY A 9 11.90 -5.93 -14.72
N MET A 10 10.76 -5.53 -14.14
CA MET A 10 9.70 -4.78 -14.84
C MET A 10 9.93 -3.26 -14.85
N ARG A 11 10.91 -2.76 -14.08
CA ARG A 11 11.21 -1.32 -14.06
C ARG A 11 11.62 -0.82 -15.44
N GLY A 12 11.08 0.34 -15.81
CA GLY A 12 11.37 1.00 -17.08
C GLY A 12 10.92 0.19 -18.30
N MET A 13 9.90 -0.67 -18.16
CA MET A 13 9.22 -1.22 -19.31
C MET A 13 8.29 -0.17 -19.93
N CYS A 14 8.17 -0.21 -21.26
CA CYS A 14 7.24 0.63 -22.02
C CYS A 14 5.97 -0.13 -22.41
N ASP A 15 4.95 0.60 -22.86
CA ASP A 15 3.74 0.02 -23.44
C ASP A 15 4.08 -0.98 -24.56
N THR A 16 3.37 -2.10 -24.57
CA THR A 16 3.51 -3.22 -25.53
C THR A 16 4.87 -3.93 -25.51
N GLU A 17 5.75 -3.61 -24.55
CA GLU A 17 7.05 -4.26 -24.45
C GLU A 17 6.93 -5.73 -24.01
N LEU A 18 7.61 -6.61 -24.76
CA LEU A 18 7.82 -8.00 -24.38
C LEU A 18 9.17 -8.16 -23.69
N ARG A 19 9.17 -8.67 -22.46
CA ARG A 19 10.41 -8.90 -21.69
C ARG A 19 10.44 -10.29 -21.08
N LYS A 20 11.57 -10.97 -21.29
CA LYS A 20 11.87 -12.22 -20.61
C LYS A 20 12.67 -11.94 -19.34
N ILE A 21 12.10 -12.25 -18.19
CA ILE A 21 12.69 -11.96 -16.88
C ILE A 21 13.10 -13.27 -16.20
N HIS A 22 14.39 -13.38 -15.91
CA HIS A 22 14.98 -14.47 -15.14
C HIS A 22 15.10 -14.05 -13.68
N VAL A 23 14.28 -14.64 -12.81
CA VAL A 23 14.25 -14.33 -11.38
C VAL A 23 14.98 -15.44 -10.60
N PRO A 24 16.13 -15.15 -9.98
CA PRO A 24 16.86 -16.13 -9.18
C PRO A 24 16.09 -16.45 -7.89
N TYR A 25 16.34 -17.63 -7.33
CA TYR A 25 15.64 -18.13 -6.13
C TYR A 25 15.57 -17.12 -4.98
N ARG A 26 16.68 -16.44 -4.66
CA ARG A 26 16.73 -15.45 -3.57
C ARG A 26 15.79 -14.26 -3.77
N LEU A 27 15.43 -13.95 -5.01
CA LEU A 27 14.51 -12.88 -5.38
C LEU A 27 13.11 -13.39 -5.78
N SER A 28 12.92 -14.71 -5.81
CA SER A 28 11.62 -15.36 -6.02
C SER A 28 10.89 -15.68 -4.71
N ARG A 29 11.61 -15.70 -3.57
CA ARG A 29 11.06 -16.10 -2.26
C ARG A 29 9.82 -15.29 -1.90
N LYS A 30 8.79 -16.01 -1.46
CA LYS A 30 7.53 -15.49 -0.94
C LYS A 30 7.29 -16.03 0.46
N LYS A 31 6.45 -15.36 1.25
CA LYS A 31 5.81 -16.02 2.39
C LYS A 31 4.95 -17.18 1.86
N LYS A 32 4.88 -18.29 2.61
CA LYS A 32 4.00 -19.41 2.26
C LYS A 32 2.56 -18.88 2.11
N SER A 33 1.92 -19.18 1.00
CA SER A 33 0.55 -18.72 0.72
C SER A 33 -0.19 -19.76 -0.10
N LYS A 34 -1.49 -19.89 0.14
CA LYS A 34 -2.37 -20.82 -0.60
C LYS A 34 -2.36 -20.53 -2.11
N VAL A 35 -2.20 -19.26 -2.49
CA VAL A 35 -2.17 -18.81 -3.90
C VAL A 35 -0.90 -19.29 -4.62
N TRP A 36 0.20 -19.40 -3.89
CA TRP A 36 1.53 -19.67 -4.46
C TRP A 36 2.02 -21.11 -4.21
N LYS A 37 1.11 -22.01 -3.82
CA LYS A 37 1.42 -23.40 -3.45
C LYS A 37 2.09 -24.23 -4.56
N ASN A 38 1.88 -23.85 -5.82
CA ASN A 38 2.40 -24.57 -6.98
C ASN A 38 3.84 -24.17 -7.34
N ILE A 39 4.37 -23.10 -6.75
CA ILE A 39 5.78 -22.72 -6.94
C ILE A 39 6.61 -23.52 -5.92
N PRO A 40 7.53 -24.39 -6.36
CA PRO A 40 8.39 -25.16 -5.46
C PRO A 40 9.16 -24.24 -4.51
N ASN A 41 9.38 -24.69 -3.28
CA ASN A 41 10.17 -23.94 -2.30
C ASN A 41 11.69 -24.21 -2.43
N ASP A 42 12.08 -25.11 -3.32
CA ASP A 42 13.47 -25.49 -3.59
C ASP A 42 14.18 -24.44 -4.47
N GLU A 43 15.51 -24.52 -4.52
CA GLU A 43 16.35 -23.54 -5.22
C GLU A 43 16.21 -23.62 -6.75
N HIS A 44 15.21 -22.89 -7.28
CA HIS A 44 14.94 -22.79 -8.70
C HIS A 44 14.90 -21.35 -9.20
N TRP A 45 15.23 -21.20 -10.48
CA TRP A 45 15.02 -19.96 -11.22
C TRP A 45 13.60 -19.93 -11.76
N LEU A 46 12.92 -18.81 -11.61
CA LEU A 46 11.64 -18.57 -12.28
C LEU A 46 11.89 -17.77 -13.56
N ILE A 47 11.35 -18.25 -14.67
CA ILE A 47 11.45 -17.58 -15.96
C ILE A 47 10.06 -17.08 -16.32
N PHE A 48 9.92 -15.77 -16.48
CA PHE A 48 8.68 -15.12 -16.90
C PHE A 48 8.85 -14.56 -18.30
N ASN A 49 7.89 -14.83 -19.18
CA ASN A 49 7.71 -14.08 -20.42
C ASN A 49 6.55 -13.11 -20.16
N ILE A 50 6.83 -11.81 -20.19
CA ILE A 50 5.87 -10.77 -19.83
C ILE A 50 5.60 -9.93 -21.06
N GLU A 51 4.32 -9.61 -21.24
CA GLU A 51 3.84 -8.59 -22.16
C GLU A 51 3.26 -7.44 -21.34
N MET A 52 3.79 -6.25 -21.53
CA MET A 52 3.25 -5.05 -20.91
C MET A 52 2.13 -4.51 -21.79
N LEU A 53 0.90 -4.53 -21.30
CA LEU A 53 -0.23 -4.04 -22.09
C LEU A 53 -0.26 -2.51 -22.08
N THR A 54 -0.26 -1.92 -20.89
CA THR A 54 -0.33 -0.48 -20.67
C THR A 54 0.48 -0.08 -19.42
N VAL A 55 1.04 1.13 -19.47
CA VAL A 55 1.72 1.81 -18.36
C VAL A 55 0.99 3.12 -18.12
N GLU A 56 0.28 3.17 -17.01
CA GLU A 56 -0.41 4.39 -16.59
C GLU A 56 0.40 5.08 -15.49
N PRO A 57 0.53 6.42 -15.54
CA PRO A 57 1.15 7.15 -14.45
C PRO A 57 0.31 6.96 -13.18
N TRP A 58 0.98 6.84 -12.05
CA TRP A 58 0.28 6.82 -10.77
C TRP A 58 -0.46 8.14 -10.55
N SER A 59 -1.71 8.06 -10.11
CA SER A 59 -2.52 9.20 -9.70
C SER A 59 -3.32 8.88 -8.45
N LEU A 60 -3.69 9.92 -7.70
CA LEU A 60 -4.51 9.81 -6.50
C LEU A 60 -5.90 9.25 -6.83
N ASP A 61 -6.48 9.66 -7.97
CA ASP A 61 -7.81 9.20 -8.38
C ASP A 61 -7.81 7.71 -8.72
N LEU A 62 -6.80 7.22 -9.46
CA LEU A 62 -6.68 5.79 -9.76
C LEU A 62 -6.51 4.95 -8.49
N GLN A 63 -5.81 5.51 -7.51
CA GLN A 63 -5.62 4.86 -6.23
C GLN A 63 -6.88 4.80 -5.37
N PHE A 64 -7.62 5.91 -5.32
CA PHE A 64 -8.91 5.95 -4.65
C PHE A 64 -9.87 4.94 -5.28
N ASN A 65 -10.00 4.96 -6.60
CA ASN A 65 -10.83 4.02 -7.37
C ASN A 65 -10.38 2.56 -7.17
N PHE A 66 -9.09 2.32 -6.94
CA PHE A 66 -8.58 0.97 -6.67
C PHE A 66 -9.03 0.43 -5.29
N LEU A 67 -9.23 1.32 -4.30
CA LEU A 67 -9.76 0.97 -2.98
C LEU A 67 -11.30 0.89 -2.97
N ASP A 68 -11.95 1.69 -3.82
CA ASP A 68 -13.40 1.73 -3.99
C ASP A 68 -13.91 0.54 -4.82
N ILE A 69 -14.22 -0.56 -4.14
CA ILE A 69 -14.62 -1.82 -4.80
C ILE A 69 -16.03 -1.73 -5.42
N ASN A 70 -16.93 -0.93 -4.85
CA ASN A 70 -18.31 -0.81 -5.34
C ASN A 70 -18.50 0.38 -6.30
N ASN A 71 -17.47 1.23 -6.44
CA ASN A 71 -17.39 2.37 -7.33
C ASN A 71 -18.50 3.41 -7.05
N ASP A 72 -18.81 3.62 -5.77
CA ASP A 72 -19.80 4.59 -5.29
C ASP A 72 -19.19 5.94 -4.87
N THR A 73 -17.89 6.13 -5.13
CA THR A 73 -17.08 7.33 -4.85
C THR A 73 -16.85 7.62 -3.37
N VAL A 74 -17.08 6.63 -2.51
CA VAL A 74 -16.90 6.72 -1.06
C VAL A 74 -16.20 5.48 -0.54
N LEU A 75 -15.28 5.62 0.42
CA LEU A 75 -14.65 4.50 1.10
C LEU A 75 -15.24 4.30 2.49
N THR A 76 -15.64 3.07 2.79
CA THR A 76 -16.15 2.66 4.11
C THR A 76 -15.26 1.62 4.78
N GLU A 77 -15.34 1.51 6.11
CA GLU A 77 -14.60 0.49 6.88
C GLU A 77 -14.82 -0.93 6.32
N ASN A 78 -16.06 -1.26 5.96
CA ASN A 78 -16.42 -2.58 5.42
C ASN A 78 -15.80 -2.84 4.05
N GLU A 79 -15.74 -1.85 3.16
CA GLU A 79 -15.02 -1.99 1.87
C GLU A 79 -13.53 -2.22 2.08
N LEU A 80 -12.90 -1.45 2.97
CA LEU A 80 -11.46 -1.59 3.22
C LEU A 80 -11.12 -2.95 3.85
N VAL A 81 -11.99 -3.50 4.69
CA VAL A 81 -11.85 -4.89 5.18
C VAL A 81 -11.97 -5.88 4.02
N LYS A 82 -13.02 -5.79 3.20
CA LYS A 82 -13.22 -6.66 2.02
C LYS A 82 -12.06 -6.54 1.02
N PHE A 83 -11.50 -5.34 0.87
CA PHE A 83 -10.33 -5.09 0.03
C PHE A 83 -9.13 -5.89 0.52
N GLN A 84 -8.81 -5.81 1.82
CA GLN A 84 -7.73 -6.59 2.42
C GLN A 84 -7.97 -8.11 2.30
N GLU A 85 -9.20 -8.57 2.48
CA GLU A 85 -9.57 -9.98 2.28
C GLU A 85 -9.39 -10.43 0.83
N ASN A 86 -9.79 -9.61 -0.14
CA ASN A 86 -9.58 -9.86 -1.56
C ASN A 86 -8.09 -9.92 -1.90
N LEU A 87 -7.27 -9.03 -1.32
CA LEU A 87 -5.81 -9.06 -1.46
C LEU A 87 -5.21 -10.37 -0.93
N LYS A 88 -5.67 -10.85 0.23
CA LYS A 88 -5.23 -12.12 0.80
C LYS A 88 -5.68 -13.32 -0.04
N LYS A 89 -6.95 -13.36 -0.42
CA LYS A 89 -7.57 -14.51 -1.11
C LYS A 89 -7.05 -14.68 -2.52
N ASN A 90 -7.01 -13.60 -3.30
CA ASN A 90 -6.73 -13.66 -4.74
C ASN A 90 -5.24 -13.53 -5.03
N PHE A 91 -4.50 -12.79 -4.20
CA PHE A 91 -3.09 -12.46 -4.46
C PHE A 91 -2.13 -13.00 -3.40
N GLY A 92 -2.65 -13.52 -2.28
CA GLY A 92 -1.81 -13.99 -1.18
C GLY A 92 -1.06 -12.88 -0.47
N LYS A 93 -1.49 -11.61 -0.64
CA LYS A 93 -0.88 -10.46 0.02
C LYS A 93 -1.40 -10.37 1.44
N THR A 94 -0.49 -10.31 2.39
CA THR A 94 -0.79 -10.10 3.82
C THR A 94 0.10 -9.00 4.36
N TRP A 95 -0.29 -8.46 5.51
CA TRP A 95 0.58 -7.63 6.31
C TRP A 95 1.90 -8.35 6.64
N ARG A 96 2.95 -7.56 6.83
CA ARG A 96 4.25 -8.09 7.25
C ARG A 96 4.22 -8.56 8.69
N ASN A 97 3.65 -7.71 9.56
CA ASN A 97 3.23 -8.07 10.91
C ASN A 97 1.90 -8.85 10.80
N GLU A 98 1.91 -10.09 11.29
CA GLU A 98 0.78 -11.03 11.16
C GLU A 98 -0.31 -10.78 12.21
N ASN A 99 -0.02 -9.95 13.21
CA ASN A 99 -0.95 -9.58 14.28
C ASN A 99 -1.85 -8.41 13.89
N ILE A 100 -1.60 -7.74 12.74
CA ILE A 100 -2.46 -6.65 12.27
C ILE A 100 -3.84 -7.21 11.91
N ASP A 101 -4.84 -6.78 12.67
CA ASP A 101 -6.24 -7.05 12.41
C ASP A 101 -6.78 -6.13 11.30
N TYR A 102 -7.54 -6.70 10.36
CA TYR A 102 -8.05 -5.96 9.19
C TYR A 102 -9.09 -4.92 9.56
N VAL A 103 -9.88 -5.16 10.60
CA VAL A 103 -10.92 -4.24 11.06
C VAL A 103 -10.27 -3.05 11.73
N ASN A 104 -9.28 -3.28 12.60
CA ASN A 104 -8.52 -2.18 13.22
C ASN A 104 -7.77 -1.36 12.18
N ALA A 105 -7.12 -1.99 11.20
CA ALA A 105 -6.45 -1.28 10.11
C ALA A 105 -7.42 -0.44 9.28
N ALA A 106 -8.58 -0.99 8.91
CA ALA A 106 -9.61 -0.26 8.17
C ALA A 106 -10.18 0.92 8.97
N ARG A 107 -10.48 0.73 10.25
CA ARG A 107 -10.97 1.78 11.13
C ARG A 107 -9.95 2.91 11.30
N TYR A 108 -8.68 2.55 11.53
CA TYR A 108 -7.60 3.53 11.61
C TYR A 108 -7.47 4.30 10.29
N TYR A 109 -7.60 3.63 9.15
CA TYR A 109 -7.57 4.25 7.84
C TYR A 109 -8.69 5.29 7.68
N ILE A 110 -9.94 4.95 8.04
CA ILE A 110 -11.04 5.93 8.06
C ILE A 110 -10.65 7.13 8.93
N ARG A 111 -10.25 6.92 10.19
CA ARG A 111 -9.87 8.02 11.10
C ARG A 111 -8.72 8.89 10.59
N TYR A 112 -7.81 8.33 9.79
CA TYR A 112 -6.67 9.04 9.24
C TYR A 112 -7.06 9.98 8.10
N PHE A 113 -8.07 9.59 7.31
CA PHE A 113 -8.46 10.27 6.09
C PHE A 113 -9.77 11.08 6.21
N ASP A 114 -10.67 10.69 7.10
CA ASP A 114 -11.99 11.31 7.35
C ASP A 114 -11.82 12.66 8.06
N VAL A 115 -11.96 13.75 7.29
CA VAL A 115 -11.73 15.13 7.73
C VAL A 115 -12.97 15.65 8.47
N ASP A 116 -14.16 15.39 7.92
CA ASP A 116 -15.42 15.90 8.45
C ASP A 116 -16.02 15.04 9.57
N ARG A 117 -15.43 13.85 9.81
CA ARG A 117 -15.80 12.85 10.82
C ARG A 117 -17.16 12.20 10.58
N ASN A 118 -17.55 12.05 9.31
CA ASN A 118 -18.80 11.40 8.93
C ASN A 118 -18.70 9.85 8.91
N GLY A 119 -17.50 9.29 9.16
CA GLY A 119 -17.23 7.85 9.21
C GLY A 119 -16.99 7.23 7.83
N ARG A 120 -16.80 8.04 6.80
CA ARG A 120 -16.51 7.65 5.42
C ARG A 120 -15.40 8.54 4.88
N ILE A 121 -14.82 8.16 3.75
CA ILE A 121 -13.82 8.98 3.07
C ILE A 121 -14.31 9.25 1.65
N ASP A 122 -14.47 10.52 1.30
CA ASP A 122 -14.70 10.91 -0.09
C ASP A 122 -13.39 11.19 -0.85
N SER A 123 -13.50 11.37 -2.18
CA SER A 123 -12.33 11.61 -3.02
C SER A 123 -11.58 12.92 -2.70
N MET A 124 -12.26 13.94 -2.16
CA MET A 124 -11.68 15.22 -1.80
C MET A 124 -10.87 15.11 -0.51
N GLU A 125 -11.44 14.48 0.51
CA GLU A 125 -10.76 14.18 1.78
C GLU A 125 -9.52 13.33 1.55
N PHE A 126 -9.66 12.27 0.74
CA PHE A 126 -8.55 11.42 0.35
C PHE A 126 -7.43 12.23 -0.30
N ARG A 127 -7.76 13.05 -1.31
CA ARG A 127 -6.77 13.88 -2.01
C ARG A 127 -6.08 14.85 -1.05
N GLN A 128 -6.84 15.54 -0.21
CA GLN A 128 -6.33 16.55 0.71
C GLN A 128 -5.32 15.96 1.70
N VAL A 129 -5.61 14.80 2.27
CA VAL A 129 -4.71 14.11 3.21
C VAL A 129 -3.48 13.55 2.50
N MET A 130 -3.64 12.98 1.30
CA MET A 130 -2.52 12.48 0.50
C MET A 130 -1.56 13.61 0.11
N GLU A 131 -2.08 14.75 -0.35
CA GLU A 131 -1.27 15.90 -0.74
C GLU A 131 -0.51 16.50 0.45
N ARG A 132 -1.17 16.61 1.61
CA ARG A 132 -0.52 17.01 2.87
C ARG A 132 0.66 16.10 3.18
N ASP A 133 0.44 14.79 3.17
CA ASP A 133 1.46 13.80 3.50
C ASP A 133 2.62 13.83 2.51
N MET A 134 2.34 13.91 1.23
CA MET A 134 3.36 14.06 0.19
C MET A 134 4.20 15.33 0.39
N ALA A 135 3.58 16.44 0.78
CA ALA A 135 4.29 17.69 1.07
C ALA A 135 5.21 17.55 2.30
N VAL A 136 4.73 16.89 3.37
CA VAL A 136 5.55 16.59 4.56
C VAL A 136 6.72 15.68 4.20
N MET A 137 6.46 14.59 3.46
CA MET A 137 7.50 13.67 2.98
C MET A 137 8.55 14.39 2.12
N ALA A 138 8.13 15.30 1.26
CA ALA A 138 9.06 16.10 0.44
C ALA A 138 9.90 17.07 1.29
N ALA A 139 9.35 17.63 2.36
CA ALA A 139 10.06 18.51 3.28
C ALA A 139 11.03 17.77 4.21
N VAL A 140 10.69 16.53 4.59
CA VAL A 140 11.49 15.68 5.49
C VAL A 140 12.56 14.89 4.71
N ALA A 141 12.50 14.87 3.37
CA ALA A 141 13.42 14.17 2.49
C ALA A 141 14.89 14.46 2.85
N SER A 142 15.47 13.59 3.68
CA SER A 142 16.84 13.72 4.14
C SER A 142 17.79 13.02 3.16
N ASP A 143 18.98 13.58 2.95
CA ASP A 143 20.05 12.91 2.19
C ASP A 143 20.56 11.62 2.86
N LYS A 144 20.08 11.30 4.07
CA LYS A 144 20.42 10.06 4.76
C LYS A 144 19.61 8.90 4.20
N LYS A 145 20.32 7.81 3.93
CA LYS A 145 19.75 6.53 3.50
C LYS A 145 19.01 5.89 4.69
N LEU A 146 17.75 6.26 4.88
CA LEU A 146 16.89 5.68 5.91
C LEU A 146 16.66 4.19 5.63
N GLU A 147 16.76 3.36 6.68
CA GLU A 147 16.54 1.93 6.58
C GLU A 147 15.03 1.62 6.61
N GLY A 148 14.50 1.09 5.52
CA GLY A 148 13.09 0.73 5.44
C GLY A 148 12.61 0.52 4.02
N ARG A 149 11.29 0.54 3.83
CA ARG A 149 10.67 0.53 2.50
C ARG A 149 10.00 1.87 2.26
N LYS A 150 10.06 2.34 1.00
CA LYS A 150 9.20 3.45 0.58
C LYS A 150 7.75 3.14 0.94
N ARG A 151 7.05 4.16 1.44
CA ARG A 151 5.62 4.12 1.73
C ARG A 151 4.85 3.53 0.56
N ASP A 152 3.97 2.57 0.85
CA ASP A 152 3.11 1.93 -0.16
C ASP A 152 1.83 2.77 -0.28
N PRO A 153 1.43 3.19 -1.49
CA PRO A 153 0.36 4.14 -1.65
C PRO A 153 -1.03 3.51 -1.39
N SER A 154 -1.16 2.19 -1.25
CA SER A 154 -2.44 1.50 -0.98
C SER A 154 -2.89 1.61 0.50
N ILE A 155 -3.70 0.66 0.98
CA ILE A 155 -4.16 0.54 2.38
C ILE A 155 -3.01 0.60 3.40
N ALA A 156 -1.77 0.30 2.98
CA ALA A 156 -0.56 0.37 3.80
C ALA A 156 0.00 1.80 3.97
N TRP A 157 -0.63 2.83 3.39
CA TRP A 157 -0.23 4.23 3.57
C TRP A 157 -0.16 4.62 5.05
N ILE A 158 -1.06 4.08 5.88
CA ILE A 158 -1.15 4.35 7.32
C ILE A 158 0.00 3.76 8.16
N LEU A 159 0.89 2.95 7.57
CA LEU A 159 1.99 2.30 8.30
C LEU A 159 3.24 3.18 8.47
N ASP A 160 3.27 4.31 7.78
CA ASP A 160 4.29 5.35 7.96
C ASP A 160 3.76 6.33 9.01
N PHE A 161 4.05 6.03 10.28
CA PHE A 161 3.44 6.70 11.42
C PHE A 161 4.11 8.05 11.73
N ASN A 162 5.36 8.22 11.32
CA ASN A 162 6.10 9.47 11.46
C ASN A 162 6.04 10.36 10.19
N ASN A 163 5.40 9.87 9.11
CA ASN A 163 5.19 10.58 7.85
C ASN A 163 6.50 10.99 7.15
N ASP A 164 7.56 10.20 7.32
CA ASP A 164 8.89 10.49 6.75
C ASP A 164 9.08 9.90 5.34
N GLY A 165 8.08 9.14 4.85
CA GLY A 165 8.06 8.49 3.55
C GLY A 165 8.67 7.09 3.53
N ILE A 166 9.18 6.61 4.66
CA ILE A 166 9.86 5.33 4.83
C ILE A 166 9.21 4.53 5.95
N VAL A 167 8.55 3.44 5.59
CA VAL A 167 8.07 2.46 6.55
C VAL A 167 9.25 1.63 7.06
N SER A 168 9.68 1.95 8.28
CA SER A 168 10.74 1.29 9.02
C SER A 168 10.29 -0.09 9.56
N VAL A 169 11.25 -0.91 9.99
CA VAL A 169 10.94 -2.19 10.64
C VAL A 169 10.21 -1.96 11.98
N SER A 170 10.64 -0.95 12.74
CA SER A 170 10.05 -0.59 14.04
C SER A 170 8.60 -0.12 13.96
N GLU A 171 8.19 0.48 12.84
CA GLU A 171 6.79 0.85 12.63
C GLU A 171 5.95 -0.38 12.30
N ILE A 172 6.46 -1.28 11.47
CA ILE A 172 5.77 -2.54 11.15
C ILE A 172 5.57 -3.39 12.40
N ASP A 173 6.61 -3.52 13.23
CA ASP A 173 6.59 -4.39 14.40
C ASP A 173 5.61 -3.91 15.48
N ARG A 174 5.33 -2.60 15.55
CA ARG A 174 4.38 -2.00 16.51
C ARG A 174 3.02 -1.66 15.90
N ALA A 175 2.82 -1.96 14.61
CA ALA A 175 1.63 -1.54 13.88
C ALA A 175 0.33 -2.09 14.49
N ASP A 176 0.32 -3.33 15.00
CA ASP A 176 -0.86 -3.93 15.60
C ASP A 176 -1.32 -3.22 16.88
N GLU A 177 -0.39 -2.65 17.65
CA GLU A 177 -0.71 -1.83 18.82
C GLU A 177 -1.16 -0.42 18.41
N ILE A 178 -0.43 0.23 17.50
CA ILE A 178 -0.71 1.61 17.07
C ILE A 178 -2.07 1.70 16.36
N LEU A 179 -2.40 0.72 15.51
CA LEU A 179 -3.65 0.71 14.75
C LEU A 179 -4.91 0.53 15.61
N GLN A 180 -4.78 0.14 16.88
CA GLN A 180 -5.90 0.11 17.83
C GLN A 180 -6.26 1.52 18.35
N GLY A 181 -5.29 2.44 18.33
CA GLY A 181 -5.42 3.79 18.84
C GLY A 181 -6.01 4.79 17.85
N GLU A 182 -5.77 6.07 18.13
CA GLU A 182 -6.04 7.16 17.20
C GLU A 182 -4.79 7.50 16.39
N PRO A 183 -4.95 8.00 15.15
CA PRO A 183 -3.82 8.44 14.36
C PRO A 183 -3.00 9.54 15.04
N ALA A 184 -1.68 9.37 15.02
CA ALA A 184 -0.75 10.40 15.51
C ALA A 184 -0.86 11.71 14.71
N VAL A 185 -1.16 11.60 13.41
CA VAL A 185 -1.41 12.72 12.51
C VAL A 185 -2.90 12.73 12.17
N LEU A 186 -3.64 13.65 12.80
CA LEU A 186 -5.07 13.80 12.53
C LEU A 186 -5.30 14.61 11.23
N PRO A 187 -6.36 14.33 10.46
CA PRO A 187 -6.73 15.07 9.27
C PRO A 187 -7.42 16.41 9.61
N ILE A 188 -6.80 17.21 10.48
CA ILE A 188 -7.35 18.52 10.86
C ILE A 188 -6.76 19.57 9.92
N PHE A 189 -7.62 20.14 9.10
CA PHE A 189 -7.30 21.29 8.27
C PHE A 189 -8.01 22.51 8.84
N ALA A 190 -7.36 23.67 8.78
CA ALA A 190 -8.04 24.92 9.11
C ALA A 190 -9.24 25.05 8.17
N LYS A 191 -10.45 25.25 8.72
CA LYS A 191 -11.58 25.66 7.89
C LYS A 191 -11.20 27.02 7.33
N ASP A 192 -11.14 27.15 6.01
CA ASP A 192 -11.09 28.46 5.38
C ASP A 192 -12.28 29.26 5.93
N GLU A 193 -11.97 30.31 6.71
CA GLU A 193 -12.95 31.28 7.17
C GLU A 193 -13.48 32.00 5.92
N LEU A 194 -14.67 31.58 5.46
CA LEU A 194 -15.51 32.31 4.51
C LEU A 194 -16.29 33.41 5.24
#